data_AF-A0A3C0C9X0-F1
#
_entry.id   AF-A0A3C0C9X0-F1
#
_cell.length_a   1.000
_cell.length_b   1.000
_cell.length_c   1.000
_cell.angle_alpha   90.00
_cell.angle_beta   90.00
_cell.angle_gamma   90.00
#
_symmetry.space_group_name_H-M   'P 1'
#
loop_
_entity.id
_entity.type
_entity.pdbx_description
1 polymer ?
#
loop_
_entity_poly.entity_id
_entity_poly.type
_entity_poly.pdbx_seq_one_letter_code
_entity_poly.pdbx_strand_id
1 'polypeptide(L)' 'MEDLKDRKVCVQLGSVGAEIVKGIPGASMVTFNTMPEAYMELKKKGCDAAVTGTPVHQYYLASTKDQDLIYVKE' A
#
# COMPACT_ATOMS: atom_id res chain seq x y z
N MET A 1 3.94 -8.63 8.55
CA MET A 1 4.98 -7.57 8.50
C MET A 1 6.32 -8.06 7.97
N GLU A 2 6.70 -9.31 8.21
CA GLU A 2 7.99 -9.84 7.72
C GLU A 2 8.07 -9.90 6.19
N ASP A 3 6.94 -10.10 5.51
CA ASP A 3 6.85 -10.11 4.04
C ASP A 3 7.19 -8.76 3.38
N LEU A 4 7.19 -7.68 4.16
CA LEU A 4 7.51 -6.33 3.69
C LEU A 4 9.00 -5.98 3.86
N LYS A 5 9.79 -6.84 4.53
CA LYS A 5 11.24 -6.66 4.64
C LYS A 5 11.86 -6.74 3.25
N ASP A 6 12.74 -5.79 2.94
CA ASP A 6 13.43 -5.69 1.64
C ASP A 6 12.52 -5.53 0.41
N ARG A 7 11.25 -5.16 0.62
CA ARG A 7 10.27 -4.93 -0.46
C ARG A 7 10.03 -3.45 -0.72
N LYS A 8 9.61 -3.13 -1.95
CA LYS A 8 9.08 -1.81 -2.29
C LYS A 8 7.62 -1.72 -1.89
N VAL A 9 7.29 -0.73 -1.08
CA VAL A 9 5.93 -0.53 -0.55
C VAL A 9 5.39 0.83 -0.96
N CYS A 10 4.29 0.83 -1.71
CA CYS A 10 3.55 2.03 -2.08
C CYS A 10 2.67 2.51 -0.91
N VAL A 11 2.75 3.80 -0.59
CA VAL A 11 1.94 4.42 0.48
C VAL A 11 1.53 5.83 0.08
N GLN A 12 0.48 6.36 0.72
CA GLN A 12 0.14 7.77 0.61
C GLN A 12 0.99 8.58 1.59
N LEU A 13 1.54 9.68 1.10
CA LEU A 13 2.30 10.64 1.88
C LEU A 13 1.46 11.15 3.08
N GLY A 14 2.07 11.14 4.27
CA GLY A 14 1.41 11.60 5.50
C GLY A 14 0.35 10.66 6.07
N SER A 15 0.21 9.45 5.53
CA SER A 15 -0.70 8.44 6.09
C SER A 15 -0.05 7.66 7.23
N VAL A 16 -0.88 7.03 8.08
CA VAL A 16 -0.41 6.08 9.11
C VAL A 16 0.34 4.91 8.47
N GLY A 17 -0.07 4.46 7.27
CA GLY A 17 0.61 3.41 6.53
C GLY A 17 2.06 3.76 6.19
N ALA A 18 2.33 5.03 5.86
CA ALA A 18 3.69 5.50 5.63
C ALA A 18 4.55 5.43 6.90
N GLU A 19 3.99 5.75 8.05
CA GLU A 19 4.71 5.67 9.33
C GLU A 19 5.00 4.23 9.73
N ILE A 20 4.07 3.30 9.50
CA ILE A 20 4.27 1.87 9.73
C ILE A 20 5.44 1.36 8.88
N VAL A 21 5.46 1.68 7.58
CA VAL A 21 6.51 1.21 6.66
C VAL A 21 7.89 1.75 7.04
N LYS A 22 8.00 3.01 7.52
CA LYS A 22 9.28 3.54 8.03
C LYS A 22 9.86 2.72 9.17
N GLY A 23 9.01 2.09 9.99
CA GLY A 23 9.43 1.23 11.09
C GLY A 23 9.89 -0.16 10.67
N ILE A 24 9.73 -0.55 9.39
CA ILE A 24 10.09 -1.87 8.88
C ILE A 24 11.53 -1.83 8.33
N PRO A 25 12.48 -2.55 8.95
CA PRO A 25 13.86 -2.60 8.47
C PRO A 25 13.93 -3.15 7.05
N GLY A 26 14.68 -2.47 6.17
CA GLY A 26 14.90 -2.88 4.77
C GLY A 26 13.76 -2.53 3.81
N ALA A 27 12.58 -2.13 4.30
CA ALA A 27 11.48 -1.74 3.41
C ALA A 27 11.81 -0.43 2.66
N SER A 28 11.61 -0.45 1.34
CA SER A 28 11.76 0.73 0.48
C SER A 28 10.40 1.39 0.26
N MET A 29 10.19 2.54 0.87
CA MET A 29 8.92 3.27 0.76
C MET A 29 8.85 4.10 -0.53
N VAL A 30 7.75 3.98 -1.27
CA VAL A 30 7.41 4.85 -2.41
C VAL A 30 6.14 5.61 -2.05
N THR A 31 6.25 6.94 -1.99
CA THR A 31 5.16 7.80 -1.52
C THR A 31 4.41 8.45 -2.68
N PHE A 32 3.08 8.47 -2.58
CA PHE A 32 2.17 9.10 -3.54
C PHE A 32 1.32 10.17 -2.86
N ASN A 33 0.79 11.11 -3.64
CA ASN A 33 -0.09 12.15 -3.09
C ASN A 33 -1.46 11.57 -2.75
N THR A 34 -1.91 10.58 -3.50
CA THR A 34 -3.21 9.92 -3.29
C THR A 34 -3.07 8.40 -3.25
N MET A 35 -3.95 7.73 -2.51
CA MET A 35 -3.97 6.28 -2.43
C MET A 35 -4.32 5.58 -3.77
N PRO A 36 -5.23 6.12 -4.62
CA PRO A 36 -5.44 5.58 -5.96
C PRO A 36 -4.18 5.53 -6.83
N GLU A 37 -3.29 6.53 -6.73
CA GLU A 37 -1.99 6.51 -7.44
C GLU A 37 -1.11 5.36 -6.95
N ALA A 38 -1.04 5.14 -5.63
CA ALA A 38 -0.32 4.01 -5.03
C ALA A 38 -0.85 2.65 -5.53
N TYR A 39 -2.17 2.49 -5.64
CA TYR A 39 -2.76 1.26 -6.19
C TYR A 39 -2.49 1.09 -7.68
N MET A 40 -2.52 2.17 -8.47
CA MET A 40 -2.15 2.10 -9.88
C MET A 40 -0.70 1.66 -10.06
N GLU A 41 0.21 2.15 -9.22
CA GLU A 41 1.61 1.75 -9.28
C GLU A 41 1.82 0.29 -8.86
N LEU A 42 1.11 -0.17 -7.84
CA LEU A 42 1.09 -1.59 -7.45
C LEU A 42 0.67 -2.48 -8.63
N LYS A 43 -0.39 -2.09 -9.35
CA LYS A 43 -0.84 -2.80 -10.56
C LYS A 43 0.17 -2.80 -11.69
N LYS A 44 0.92 -1.71 -11.83
CA LYS A 44 2.01 -1.59 -12.81
C LYS A 44 3.29 -2.30 -12.37
N LYS A 45 3.29 -2.97 -11.21
CA LYS A 45 4.44 -3.64 -10.61
C LYS A 45 5.59 -2.68 -10.27
N GLY A 46 5.29 -1.41 -9.99
CA GLY A 46 6.28 -0.44 -9.52
C GLY A 46 6.63 -0.62 -8.03
N CYS A 47 5.77 -1.30 -7.28
CA CYS A 47 6.00 -1.77 -5.92
C CYS A 47 5.47 -3.20 -5.73
N ASP A 48 5.94 -3.87 -4.68
CA ASP A 48 5.55 -5.22 -4.32
C ASP A 48 4.25 -5.25 -3.49
N ALA A 49 3.99 -4.18 -2.72
CA ALA A 49 2.83 -4.07 -1.85
C ALA A 49 2.35 -2.61 -1.73
N ALA A 50 1.10 -2.41 -1.30
CA ALA A 50 0.59 -1.11 -0.87
C ALA A 50 0.05 -1.19 0.55
N VAL A 51 0.36 -0.19 1.39
CA VAL A 51 -0.12 -0.13 2.78
C VAL A 51 -1.04 1.09 2.94
N THR A 52 -2.24 0.84 3.44
CA THR A 52 -3.23 1.87 3.75
C THR A 52 -4.14 1.43 4.90
N GLY A 53 -4.96 2.34 5.40
CA GLY A 53 -5.97 2.01 6.40
C GLY A 53 -7.07 1.12 5.84
N THR A 54 -7.49 0.12 6.61
CA THR A 54 -8.61 -0.79 6.30
C THR A 54 -9.87 -0.09 5.75
N PRO A 55 -10.41 1.00 6.35
CA PRO A 55 -11.61 1.64 5.81
C PRO A 55 -11.39 2.26 4.41
N VAL A 56 -10.19 2.78 4.13
CA VAL A 56 -9.83 3.35 2.82
C VAL A 56 -9.75 2.23 1.78
N HIS A 57 -9.15 1.10 2.15
CA HIS A 57 -9.07 -0.08 1.28
C HIS A 57 -10.46 -0.66 0.97
N GLN A 58 -11.30 -0.85 2.00
CA GLN A 58 -12.66 -1.36 1.83
C GLN A 58 -13.51 -0.43 0.95
N TYR A 59 -13.43 0.89 1.17
CA TYR A 59 -14.10 1.88 0.34
C TYR A 59 -13.63 1.79 -1.11
N TYR A 60 -12.32 1.66 -1.34
CA TYR A 60 -11.75 1.52 -2.67
C TYR A 60 -12.30 0.27 -3.37
N LEU A 61 -12.21 -0.91 -2.77
CA LEU A 61 -12.71 -2.17 -3.34
C LEU A 61 -14.21 -2.10 -3.68
N ALA A 62 -15.02 -1.49 -2.80
CA ALA A 62 -16.45 -1.30 -3.03
C ALA A 62 -16.74 -0.35 -4.20
N SER A 63 -15.89 0.66 -4.40
CA SER A 63 -16.06 1.69 -5.44
C SER A 63 -15.55 1.26 -6.81
N THR A 64 -14.48 0.45 -6.87
CA THR A 64 -13.76 0.14 -8.11
C THR A 64 -14.01 -1.27 -8.65
N LYS A 65 -14.66 -2.16 -7.87
CA LYS A 65 -14.80 -3.61 -8.16
C LYS A 65 -13.47 -4.30 -8.48
N ASP A 66 -12.39 -3.77 -7.91
CA ASP A 66 -11.05 -4.18 -8.22
C ASP A 66 -10.73 -5.53 -7.57
N GLN A 67 -10.75 -6.60 -8.37
CA GLN A 67 -10.57 -7.97 -7.88
C GLN A 67 -9.10 -8.39 -7.73
N ASP A 68 -8.17 -7.61 -8.30
CA ASP A 68 -6.74 -7.89 -8.27
C ASP A 68 -6.07 -7.43 -6.97
N LEU A 69 -6.75 -6.57 -6.20
CA LEU A 69 -6.27 -6.11 -4.91
C LEU A 69 -6.77 -7.03 -3.79
N ILE A 70 -5.84 -7.74 -3.17
CA ILE A 70 -6.13 -8.66 -2.07
C ILE A 70 -5.83 -7.96 -0.75
N TYR A 71 -6.81 -7.95 0.15
CA TYR A 71 -6.61 -7.55 1.54
C TYR A 71 -5.87 -8.67 2.29
N VAL A 72 -4.67 -8.39 2.78
CA VAL A 72 -3.96 -9.26 3.72
C VAL A 72 -4.17 -8.67 5.11
N LYS A 73 -4.83 -9.44 5.98
CA LYS A 73 -5.03 -9.06 7.38
C LYS A 73 -3.68 -9.06 8.09
N GLU A 74 -3.52 -8.13 9.02
CA GLU A 74 -2.30 -7.90 9.82
C GLU A 74 -1.74 -9.18 10.46
#